data_AF-A0A7X7H814-F1
#
_entry.id   AF-A0A7X7H814-F1
#
_cell.length_a   1.000
_cell.length_b   1.000
_cell.length_c   1.000
_cell.angle_alpha   90.00
_cell.angle_beta   90.00
_cell.angle_gamma   90.00
#
_symmetry.space_group_name_H-M   'P 1'
#
loop_
_entity.id
_entity.type
_entity.pdbx_description
1 polymer ?
#
loop_
_entity_poly.entity_id
_entity_poly.type
_entity_poly.pdbx_seq_one_letter_code
_entity_poly.pdbx_strand_id
1 'polypeptide(L)' 'PVLVMRNTTERIEGITAGTLKLVGVDEESIYNTLEILLANEEEYSKMCQAGNHYGDGLASKRIADILCE' A
#
# COMPACT_ATOMS: atom_id res chain seq x y z
N PRO A 1 3.51 5.07 -2.88
CA PRO A 1 2.71 4.25 -3.82
C PRO A 1 3.33 2.86 -4.00
N VAL A 2 2.52 1.81 -3.93
CA VAL A 2 2.95 0.43 -4.18
C VAL A 2 2.02 -0.21 -5.20
N LEU A 3 2.60 -0.74 -6.29
CA LEU A 3 1.87 -1.53 -7.29
C LEU A 3 1.94 -3.00 -6.92
N VAL A 4 0.78 -3.59 -6.64
CA VAL A 4 0.66 -4.99 -6.26
C VAL A 4 0.47 -5.83 -7.51
N MET A 5 1.52 -6.53 -7.92
CA MET A 5 1.53 -7.41 -9.10
C MET A 5 0.90 -8.78 -8.79
N ARG A 6 -0.33 -8.77 -8.30
CA ARG A 6 -1.15 -9.95 -7.96
C ARG A 6 -2.59 -9.69 -8.39
N ASN A 7 -3.36 -10.74 -8.65
CA ASN A 7 -4.79 -10.61 -8.96
C ASN A 7 -5.67 -10.45 -7.71
N THR A 8 -5.16 -10.88 -6.54
CA THR A 8 -5.84 -10.76 -5.25
C THR A 8 -4.85 -10.40 -4.15
N THR A 9 -5.37 -9.85 -3.06
CA THR A 9 -4.58 -9.53 -1.86
C THR A 9 -5.41 -9.75 -0.61
N GLU A 10 -4.77 -10.23 0.44
CA GLU A 10 -5.29 -10.29 1.80
C GLU A 10 -5.19 -8.95 2.55
N ARG A 11 -4.47 -7.98 1.98
CA ARG A 11 -4.17 -6.67 2.56
C ARG A 11 -5.12 -5.59 2.04
N ILE A 12 -6.40 -5.76 2.34
CA ILE A 12 -7.48 -4.90 1.83
C ILE A 12 -7.32 -3.47 2.35
N GLU A 13 -6.81 -3.31 3.58
CA GLU A 13 -6.66 -2.01 4.23
C GLU A 13 -5.74 -1.10 3.43
N GLY A 14 -4.65 -1.62 2.86
CA GLY A 14 -3.72 -0.85 2.05
C GLY A 14 -4.31 -0.37 0.72
N ILE A 15 -5.27 -1.13 0.14
CA ILE A 15 -6.04 -0.71 -1.04
C ILE A 15 -7.03 0.39 -0.64
N THR A 16 -7.80 0.18 0.43
CA THR A 16 -8.77 1.17 0.93
C THR A 16 -8.10 2.49 1.31
N ALA A 17 -6.88 2.43 1.84
CA ALA A 17 -6.07 3.59 2.18
C ALA A 17 -5.58 4.38 0.96
N GLY A 18 -5.48 3.73 -0.21
CA GLY A 18 -4.85 4.29 -1.40
C GLY A 18 -3.32 4.17 -1.43
N THR A 19 -2.69 3.52 -0.42
CA THR A 19 -1.23 3.26 -0.44
C THR A 19 -0.85 2.17 -1.44
N LEU A 20 -1.72 1.18 -1.64
CA LEU A 20 -1.55 0.05 -2.55
C LEU A 20 -2.53 0.16 -3.73
N LYS A 21 -2.07 -0.21 -4.92
CA LYS A 21 -2.94 -0.41 -6.09
C LYS A 21 -2.70 -1.79 -6.67
N LEU A 22 -3.77 -2.57 -6.80
CA LEU A 22 -3.71 -3.91 -7.39
C LEU A 22 -3.74 -3.79 -8.92
N VAL A 23 -2.65 -4.19 -9.57
CA VAL A 23 -2.44 -4.02 -11.02
C VAL A 23 -2.45 -5.34 -11.79
N GLY A 24 -2.58 -6.47 -11.09
CA GLY A 24 -2.53 -7.79 -11.73
C GLY A 24 -1.13 -8.14 -12.22
N VAL A 25 -1.04 -8.99 -13.24
CA VAL A 25 0.23 -9.48 -13.80
C VAL A 25 0.39 -9.17 -15.29
N ASP A 26 -0.53 -8.38 -15.83
CA ASP A 26 -0.54 -7.96 -17.22
C ASP A 26 0.43 -6.79 -17.43
N GLU A 27 1.30 -6.91 -18.44
CA GLU A 27 2.35 -5.93 -18.72
C GLU A 27 1.78 -4.54 -19.03
N GLU A 28 0.73 -4.47 -19.84
CA GLU A 28 0.11 -3.21 -20.26
C GLU A 28 -0.51 -2.51 -19.05
N SER A 29 -1.19 -3.24 -18.18
CA SER A 29 -1.76 -2.70 -16.93
C SER A 29 -0.69 -2.11 -15.99
N ILE A 30 0.42 -2.84 -15.83
CA ILE A 30 1.56 -2.41 -15.00
C ILE A 30 2.20 -1.15 -15.59
N TYR A 31 2.50 -1.17 -16.89
CA TYR A 31 3.13 -0.06 -17.61
C TYR A 31 2.28 1.20 -17.54
N ASN A 32 1.00 1.13 -17.91
CA ASN A 32 0.09 2.28 -17.92
C ASN A 32 -0.06 2.88 -16.51
N THR A 33 -0.15 2.03 -15.48
CA THR A 33 -0.26 2.52 -14.11
C THR A 33 1.02 3.22 -13.65
N LEU A 34 2.18 2.69 -14.01
CA LEU A 34 3.47 3.32 -13.72
C LEU A 34 3.61 4.66 -14.45
N GLU A 35 3.26 4.70 -15.74
CA GLU A 35 3.30 5.92 -16.55
C GLU A 35 2.44 7.02 -15.95
N ILE A 36 1.22 6.71 -15.51
CA ILE A 36 0.34 7.65 -14.81
C ILE A 36 1.01 8.19 -13.54
N LEU A 37 1.61 7.33 -12.71
CA LEU A 37 2.25 7.77 -11.47
C LEU A 37 3.51 8.60 -11.71
N LEU A 38 4.21 8.40 -12.83
CA LEU A 38 5.38 9.19 -13.18
C LEU A 38 5.00 10.54 -13.83
N ALA A 39 3.93 10.57 -14.61
CA ALA A 39 3.49 11.75 -15.35
C ALA A 39 2.55 12.66 -14.53
N ASN A 40 1.89 12.13 -13.50
CA ASN A 40 0.91 12.86 -12.70
C ASN A 40 1.34 12.93 -11.22
N GLU A 41 1.91 14.07 -10.85
CA GLU A 41 2.37 14.36 -9.49
C GLU A 41 1.22 14.33 -8.46
N GLU A 42 0.00 14.71 -8.85
CA GLU A 42 -1.16 14.68 -7.97
C GLU A 42 -1.51 13.24 -7.59
N GLU A 43 -1.58 12.33 -8.56
CA GLU A 43 -1.86 10.92 -8.33
C GLU A 43 -0.75 10.23 -7.51
N TYR A 44 0.51 10.55 -7.81
CA TYR A 44 1.64 10.10 -7.02
C TYR A 44 1.53 10.56 -5.56
N SER A 45 1.25 11.85 -5.35
CA SER A 45 1.16 12.46 -4.02
C SER A 45 0.03 11.86 -3.19
N LYS A 46 -1.16 11.65 -3.79
CA LYS A 46 -2.29 10.96 -3.14
C LYS A 46 -1.90 9.60 -2.59
N MET A 47 -1.21 8.78 -3.39
CA MET A 47 -0.76 7.45 -2.94
C MET A 47 0.42 7.47 -1.98
N CYS A 48 1.24 8.53 -1.97
CA CYS A 48 2.34 8.71 -1.04
C CYS A 48 1.89 9.15 0.35
N GLN A 49 0.89 10.03 0.43
CA GLN A 49 0.39 10.59 1.68
C GLN A 49 -0.66 9.71 2.36
N ALA A 50 -1.13 8.67 1.66
CA ALA A 50 -2.01 7.67 2.22
C ALA A 50 -1.42 7.03 3.49
N GLY A 51 -2.24 6.92 4.53
CA GLY A 51 -1.79 6.49 5.86
C GLY A 51 -1.34 5.03 5.91
N ASN A 52 -0.33 4.75 6.74
CA ASN A 52 0.09 3.39 7.02
C ASN A 52 -0.83 2.75 8.08
N HIS A 53 -1.65 1.79 7.65
CA HIS A 53 -2.58 1.06 8.54
C HIS A 53 -1.94 -0.08 9.32
N TYR A 54 -0.70 -0.46 9.00
CA TYR A 54 -0.03 -1.61 9.63
C TYR A 54 0.68 -1.26 10.93
N GLY A 55 0.65 0.01 11.33
CA GLY A 55 1.08 0.46 12.64
C GLY A 55 2.16 1.52 12.59
N ASP A 56 2.62 1.83 13.79
CA ASP A 56 3.51 2.94 14.14
C ASP A 56 4.91 2.46 14.59
N GLY A 57 5.20 1.18 14.41
CA GLY A 57 6.47 0.56 14.82
C GLY A 57 6.53 0.14 16.29
N LEU A 58 5.44 0.26 17.07
CA LEU A 58 5.43 -0.08 18.49
C LEU A 58 4.81 -1.46 18.81
N ALA A 59 4.58 -2.30 17.79
CA ALA A 59 3.89 -3.59 17.95
C ALA A 59 4.56 -4.52 18.96
N SER A 60 5.88 -4.74 18.86
CA SER A 60 6.60 -5.66 19.76
C SER A 60 6.54 -5.22 21.22
N LYS A 61 6.62 -3.91 21.48
CA LYS A 61 6.48 -3.35 22.84
C LYS A 61 5.10 -3.65 23.41
N ARG A 62 4.04 -3.31 22.67
CA ARG A 62 2.65 -3.56 23.09
C ARG A 62 2.38 -5.05 23.37
N ILE A 63 2.92 -5.93 22.53
CA ILE A 63 2.78 -7.38 22.71
C ILE A 63 3.48 -7.84 23.99
N ALA A 64 4.71 -7.39 24.23
CA ALA A 64 5.45 -7.73 25.45
C ALA A 64 4.73 -7.23 26.71
N ASP A 65 4.22 -5.98 26.68
CA ASP A 65 3.48 -5.39 27.80
C ASP A 65 2.23 -6.24 28.16
N ILE A 66 1.48 -6.73 27.16
CA ILE A 66 0.30 -7.60 27.36
C ILE A 66 0.68 -8.97 27.96
N LEU A 67 1.81 -9.56 27.55
CA LEU A 67 2.24 -10.89 28.02
C LEU A 67 2.83 -10.87 29.43
N CYS A 68 3.24 -9.68 29.91
CA CYS A 68 3.80 -9.49 31.24
C CYS A 68 2.77 -9.04 32.30
N GLU A 69 1.51 -8.82 31.90
CA GLU A 69 0.35 -8.71 32.81
C GLU A 69 -0.11 -10.09 33.29
#